data_AF-A0A8T4E2U1-F1
#
_entry.id   AF-A0A8T4E2U1-F1
#
_cell.length_a   1.000
_cell.length_b   1.000
_cell.length_c   1.000
_cell.angle_alpha   90.00
_cell.angle_beta   90.00
_cell.angle_gamma   90.00
#
_symmetry.space_group_name_H-M   'P 1'
#
loop_
_entity.id
_entity.type
_entity.pdbx_description
1 polymer ?
#
loop_
_entity_poly.entity_id
_entity_poly.type
_entity_poly.pdbx_seq_one_letter_code
_entity_poly.pdbx_strand_id
1 'polypeptide(L)' 'MKNYEAYADEEGIRLNPNKVIVEAVIRRLVHNENIYGCAYCPCRKVTGKKAEDKKIICPCIFHRDEIREKGHCHCMLFVR' A
#
# COMPACT_ATOMS: atom_id res chain seq x y z
N MET A 1 -5.33 -11.50 -7.42
CA MET A 1 -4.79 -10.13 -7.61
C MET A 1 -5.63 -9.20 -6.73
N LYS A 2 -5.02 -8.45 -5.80
CA LYS A 2 -5.78 -7.50 -4.96
C LYS A 2 -6.34 -6.38 -5.84
N ASN A 3 -7.63 -6.08 -5.69
CA ASN A 3 -8.26 -4.94 -6.34
C ASN A 3 -8.14 -3.71 -5.43
N TYR A 4 -7.14 -2.87 -5.69
CA TYR A 4 -6.91 -1.66 -4.90
C TYR A 4 -7.91 -0.53 -5.22
N GLU A 5 -8.57 -0.57 -6.37
CA GLU A 5 -9.61 0.39 -6.74
C GLU A 5 -10.87 0.14 -5.89
N ALA A 6 -11.34 -1.11 -5.85
CA ALA A 6 -12.47 -1.50 -5.01
C ALA A 6 -12.23 -1.18 -3.52
N TYR A 7 -11.02 -1.46 -3.02
CA TYR A 7 -10.65 -1.08 -1.65
C TYR A 7 -10.71 0.45 -1.45
N ALA A 8 -10.21 1.23 -2.41
CA ALA A 8 -10.24 2.68 -2.28
C ALA A 8 -11.68 3.21 -2.22
N ASP A 9 -12.55 2.71 -3.10
CA ASP A 9 -13.96 3.08 -3.16
C ASP A 9 -14.72 2.74 -1.87
N GLU A 10 -14.53 1.53 -1.32
CA GLU A 10 -15.13 1.09 -0.06
C GLU A 10 -14.70 1.96 1.13
N GLU A 11 -13.49 2.49 1.09
CA GLU A 11 -12.90 3.32 2.15
C GLU A 11 -13.12 4.82 1.95
N GLY A 12 -13.78 5.23 0.88
CA GLY A 12 -14.00 6.64 0.55
C GLY A 12 -12.71 7.40 0.25
N ILE A 13 -11.69 6.70 -0.25
CA ILE A 13 -10.42 7.25 -0.74
C ILE A 13 -10.28 6.91 -2.24
N ARG A 14 -9.19 7.34 -2.87
CA ARG A 14 -8.93 7.05 -4.29
C ARG A 14 -7.50 6.62 -4.52
N LEU A 15 -7.25 5.93 -5.63
CA LEU A 15 -5.90 5.79 -6.13
C LEU A 15 -5.33 7.15 -6.55
N ASN A 16 -4.01 7.28 -6.50
CA ASN A 16 -3.33 8.47 -6.98
C ASN A 16 -3.63 8.71 -8.46
N PRO A 17 -4.02 9.93 -8.87
CA PRO A 17 -4.33 10.23 -10.27
C PRO A 17 -3.12 10.07 -11.20
N ASN A 18 -1.90 10.13 -10.66
CA ASN A 18 -0.70 9.84 -11.42
C ASN A 18 -0.52 8.32 -11.60
N LYS A 19 -0.94 7.82 -12.77
CA LYS A 19 -0.84 6.40 -13.14
C LYS A 19 0.58 5.83 -13.08
N VAL A 20 1.60 6.64 -13.35
CA VAL A 20 3.00 6.21 -13.28
C VAL A 20 3.38 5.84 -11.84
N ILE A 21 2.92 6.62 -10.86
CA ILE A 21 3.14 6.33 -9.44
C ILE A 21 2.39 5.04 -9.05
N VAL A 22 1.11 4.94 -9.42
CA VAL A 22 0.28 3.77 -9.12
C VAL A 22 0.91 2.49 -9.69
N GLU A 23 1.28 2.49 -10.96
CA GLU A 23 1.92 1.34 -11.61
C GLU A 23 3.24 0.97 -10.97
N ALA A 24 4.09 1.95 -10.64
CA ALA A 24 5.37 1.70 -9.98
C ALA A 24 5.16 1.05 -8.60
N VAL A 25 4.20 1.53 -7.81
CA VAL A 25 3.90 0.99 -6.49
C VAL A 25 3.29 -0.41 -6.60
N ILE A 26 2.35 -0.63 -7.52
CA ILE A 26 1.73 -1.94 -7.76
C ILE A 26 2.78 -2.97 -8.18
N ARG A 27 3.70 -2.61 -9.11
CA ARG A 27 4.79 -3.51 -9.53
C ARG A 27 5.65 -3.95 -8.35
N ARG A 28 6.00 -3.03 -7.44
CA ARG A 28 6.78 -3.36 -6.24
C ARG A 28 5.97 -4.19 -5.22
N LEU A 29 4.66 -3.96 -5.11
CA LEU A 29 3.77 -4.78 -4.27
C LEU A 29 3.70 -6.23 -4.78
N VAL A 30 3.52 -6.42 -6.08
CA VAL A 30 3.53 -7.74 -6.72
C VAL A 30 4.89 -8.42 -6.58
N HIS A 31 5.99 -7.67 -6.75
CA HIS A 31 7.33 -8.19 -6.51
C HIS A 31 7.50 -8.69 -5.07
N ASN A 32 7.06 -7.91 -4.08
CA ASN A 32 7.12 -8.31 -2.67
C ASN A 32 6.23 -9.53 -2.39
N GLU A 33 5.06 -9.64 -3.03
CA GLU A 33 4.20 -10.81 -2.91
C GLU A 33 4.87 -12.06 -3.46
N ASN A 34 5.56 -11.96 -4.60
CA ASN A 34 6.29 -13.08 -5.21
C ASN A 34 7.50 -13.53 -4.38
N ILE A 35 8.24 -12.59 -3.78
CA ILE A 35 9.47 -12.92 -3.03
C ILE A 35 9.18 -13.30 -1.56
N TYR A 36 8.24 -12.63 -0.91
CA TYR A 36 7.99 -12.77 0.53
C TYR A 36 6.64 -13.44 0.85
N GLY A 37 5.83 -13.78 -0.15
CA GLY A 37 4.51 -14.41 0.02
C GLY A 37 3.39 -13.46 0.44
N CYS A 38 3.66 -12.16 0.56
CA CYS A 38 2.67 -11.14 0.91
C CYS A 38 3.01 -9.80 0.24
N ALA A 39 1.99 -9.05 -0.16
CA ALA A 39 2.15 -7.71 -0.73
C ALA A 39 2.55 -6.67 0.34
N TYR A 40 3.76 -6.77 0.90
CA TYR A 40 4.30 -5.81 1.87
C TYR A 40 4.52 -4.43 1.24
N CYS A 41 4.27 -3.34 1.99
CA CYS A 41 4.42 -1.98 1.48
C CYS A 41 5.84 -1.80 0.96
N PRO A 42 6.02 -1.38 -0.30
CA PRO A 42 7.34 -1.17 -0.87
C PRO A 42 8.06 0.06 -0.26
N CYS A 43 7.34 0.81 0.58
CA CYS A 43 7.80 1.96 1.34
C CYS A 43 8.36 1.61 2.74
N ARG A 44 8.27 0.34 3.16
CA ARG A 44 8.66 -0.10 4.51
C ARG A 44 9.54 -1.34 4.42
N LYS A 45 10.47 -1.48 5.36
CA LYS A 45 11.42 -2.59 5.41
C LYS A 45 10.73 -3.85 5.93
N VAL A 46 10.83 -4.94 5.18
CA VAL A 46 10.51 -6.30 5.67
C VAL A 46 11.65 -6.74 6.60
N THR A 47 11.31 -7.07 7.84
CA THR A 47 12.26 -7.34 8.92
C THR A 47 12.52 -8.84 9.14
N GLY A 48 11.63 -9.70 8.64
CA GLY A 48 11.60 -11.13 8.95
C GLY A 48 10.87 -11.45 10.25
N LYS A 49 10.50 -10.45 11.05
CA LYS A 49 9.72 -10.62 12.27
C LYS A 49 8.24 -10.55 11.93
N LYS A 50 7.58 -11.71 11.93
CA LYS A 50 6.17 -11.87 11.54
C LYS A 50 5.21 -10.83 12.16
N ALA A 51 5.41 -10.48 13.44
CA ALA A 51 4.56 -9.51 14.13
C ALA A 51 4.75 -8.06 13.65
N GLU A 52 5.97 -7.68 13.27
CA GLU A 52 6.28 -6.36 12.71
C GLU A 52 5.84 -6.30 11.25
N ASP A 53 6.16 -7.34 10.47
CA ASP A 53 5.89 -7.40 9.03
C ASP A 53 4.40 -7.45 8.71
N LYS A 54 3.57 -8.06 9.58
CA LYS A 54 2.11 -8.05 9.42
C LYS A 54 1.54 -6.62 9.35
N LYS A 55 2.17 -5.65 10.02
CA LYS A 55 1.73 -4.25 10.04
C LYS A 55 1.93 -3.55 8.70
N ILE A 56 2.86 -4.04 7.88
CA ILE A 56 3.23 -3.42 6.61
C ILE A 56 2.61 -4.12 5.39
N ILE A 57 1.79 -5.17 5.56
CA ILE A 57 1.02 -5.77 4.45
C ILE A 57 0.05 -4.75 3.88
N CYS A 58 0.08 -4.51 2.57
CA CYS A 58 -0.79 -3.53 1.91
C CYS A 58 -2.25 -4.02 1.88
N PRO A 59 -3.25 -3.18 2.21
CA PRO A 59 -3.14 -1.83 2.80
C PRO A 59 -2.57 -1.85 4.23
N CYS A 60 -1.44 -1.17 4.44
CA CYS A 60 -0.72 -1.24 5.73
C CYS A 60 -1.47 -0.50 6.83
N ILE A 61 -1.28 -0.85 8.11
CA ILE A 61 -2.07 -0.24 9.20
C ILE A 61 -1.92 1.29 9.29
N PHE A 62 -0.83 1.83 8.76
CA PHE A 62 -0.48 3.26 8.80
C PHE A 62 -1.22 4.10 7.75
N HIS A 63 -1.72 3.50 6.66
CA HIS A 63 -2.17 4.26 5.51
C HIS A 63 -3.34 5.20 5.84
N ARG A 64 -4.23 4.80 6.75
CA ARG A 64 -5.40 5.60 7.14
C ARG A 64 -5.01 6.88 7.86
N ASP A 65 -4.11 6.76 8.83
CA ASP A 65 -3.65 7.91 9.60
C ASP A 65 -2.81 8.85 8.72
N GLU A 66 -1.96 8.28 7.86
CA GLU A 66 -1.21 9.05 6.87
C GLU A 66 -2.13 9.82 5.90
N ILE A 67 -3.19 9.19 5.38
CA ILE A 67 -4.17 9.87 4.52
C ILE A 67 -4.92 10.95 5.30
N ARG A 68 -5.29 10.69 6.56
CA ARG A 68 -5.99 11.67 7.41
C ARG A 68 -5.14 12.90 7.67
N GLU A 69 -3.85 12.71 7.95
CA GLU A 69 -2.92 13.78 8.32
C GLU A 69 -2.34 14.51 7.11
N LYS A 70 -2.03 13.79 6.02
CA LYS A 70 -1.25 14.29 4.88
C LYS A 70 -2.02 14.32 3.56
N GLY A 71 -3.23 13.75 3.54
CA GLY A 71 -4.03 13.60 2.32
C GLY A 71 -3.60 12.42 1.43
N HIS A 72 -2.55 11.68 1.80
CA HIS A 72 -2.09 10.50 1.07
C HIS A 72 -1.35 9.50 1.96
N CYS A 73 -1.31 8.23 1.58
CA CYS A 73 -0.46 7.25 2.24
C CYS A 73 1.01 7.46 1.87
N HIS A 74 1.94 6.90 2.64
CA HIS A 74 3.37 7.17 2.48
C HIS A 74 3.93 6.79 1.10
N CYS A 75 3.45 5.70 0.50
CA CYS A 75 3.85 5.30 -0.86
C CYS A 75 3.10 6.05 -1.96
N MET A 76 2.18 6.96 -1.60
CA MET A 76 1.32 7.70 -2.53
C MET A 76 0.46 6.81 -3.43
N LEU A 77 0.13 5.57 -3.01
CA LEU A 77 -0.82 4.73 -3.75
C LEU A 77 -2.26 5.24 -3.58
N PHE A 78 -2.63 5.57 -2.34
CA PHE A 78 -3.93 6.07 -1.96
C PHE A 78 -3.85 7.54 -1.57
N VAL A 79 -4.85 8.32 -2.00
CA VAL A 79 -5.00 9.75 -1.71
C VAL A 79 -6.46 10.06 -1.37
N ARG A 80 -6.70 11.20 -0.71
CA ARG A 80 -8.04 11.74 -0.46
C ARG A 80 -8.59 12.49 -1.68
#